data_AF-A0A369W143-F1
#
_entry.id   AF-A0A369W143-F1
#
_cell.length_a   1.000
_cell.length_b   1.000
_cell.length_c   1.000
_cell.angle_alpha   90.00
_cell.angle_beta   90.00
_cell.angle_gamma   90.00
#
_symmetry.space_group_name_H-M   'P 1'
#
loop_
_entity.id
_entity.type
_entity.pdbx_description
1 polymer ?
#
loop_
_entity_poly.entity_id
_entity_poly.type
_entity_poly.pdbx_seq_one_letter_code
_entity_poly.pdbx_strand_id
1 'polypeptide(L)'
;MLLGVVLHSSSWQEPRVLFDAITLVSHSFRMGAFFALSGFLAAVALQRRSPRLWLQRRLARLGVPAVFGLLVLCPLTGWVLSHRPPHASWGPPLPYDWYHLWFLVALLLYTPVFCLLDGWQRRSGALDRAVSLLGRPPELSRTLLLIGLASFALMLLAMSLVKAALPIAYFQSFSELRNVLGYLPVALFGFTLARSEALGRASENWRVPMVFVGVTAATYVVWFLLVSPLVPPDARNILSHLIALGGAAFCPPAAFLLLFGAALRVRAVPAVLKTVADASFTIYLLHVPVIAAINIGFARVAWDPYFEFAITVVLSSSLTLAFHQLAVRRSPLLALLLNGVPLPRSVDETRHHVAVAAADLDLRAGAEDQEALAIGMGLHLLDEVEIDDGGAVHPLKPAGI
;
A
#
# COMPACT_ATOMS: atom_id res chain seq x y z
N MET A 1 2.53 7.48 -0.66
CA MET A 1 2.20 7.84 0.74
C MET A 1 1.70 9.28 0.90
N LEU A 2 2.28 10.28 0.23
CA LEU A 2 1.80 11.68 0.31
C LEU A 2 0.31 11.87 -0.05
N LEU A 3 -0.24 11.08 -0.98
CA LEU A 3 -1.69 11.12 -1.28
C LEU A 3 -2.57 10.74 -0.08
N GLY A 4 -2.04 9.98 0.89
CA GLY A 4 -2.71 9.73 2.17
C GLY A 4 -2.75 10.97 3.08
N VAL A 5 -1.71 11.82 3.03
CA VAL A 5 -1.70 13.11 3.75
C VAL A 5 -2.79 14.03 3.19
N VAL A 6 -2.86 14.13 1.86
CA VAL A 6 -3.90 14.90 1.14
C VAL A 6 -5.30 14.40 1.51
N LEU A 7 -5.52 13.09 1.48
CA LEU A 7 -6.79 12.47 1.86
C LEU A 7 -7.22 12.86 3.28
N HIS A 8 -6.43 12.54 4.29
CA HIS A 8 -6.85 12.73 5.68
C HIS A 8 -6.90 14.20 6.10
N SER A 9 -6.14 15.07 5.41
CA SER A 9 -6.29 16.53 5.57
C SER A 9 -7.63 17.01 5.03
N SER A 10 -8.12 16.45 3.93
CA SER A 10 -9.43 16.80 3.38
C SER A 10 -10.59 16.31 4.25
N SER A 11 -10.46 15.14 4.89
CA SER A 11 -11.47 14.59 5.81
C SER A 11 -11.64 15.39 7.11
N TRP A 12 -10.74 16.33 7.40
CA TRP A 12 -10.90 17.24 8.53
C TRP A 12 -11.83 18.41 8.21
N GLN A 13 -11.87 18.82 6.94
CA GLN A 13 -12.53 20.03 6.51
C GLN A 13 -14.06 19.85 6.44
N GLU A 14 -14.78 20.97 6.44
CA GLU A 14 -16.23 20.96 6.22
C GLU A 14 -16.59 20.32 4.87
N PRO A 15 -17.74 19.61 4.76
CA PRO A 15 -18.16 18.96 3.53
C PRO A 15 -18.23 19.94 2.34
N ARG A 16 -17.36 19.72 1.35
CA ARG A 16 -17.29 20.49 0.11
C ARG A 16 -16.97 19.56 -1.04
N VAL A 17 -17.49 19.88 -2.24
CA VAL A 17 -17.33 19.06 -3.45
C VAL A 17 -15.89 18.63 -3.71
N LEU A 18 -14.91 19.53 -3.49
CA LEU A 18 -13.49 19.22 -3.66
C LEU A 18 -13.00 18.15 -2.67
N PHE A 19 -13.31 18.30 -1.38
CA PHE A 19 -12.83 17.39 -0.33
C PHE A 19 -13.50 16.01 -0.43
N ASP A 20 -14.78 15.99 -0.79
CA ASP A 20 -15.51 14.76 -1.08
C ASP A 20 -14.92 14.05 -2.30
N ALA A 21 -14.58 14.80 -3.35
CA ALA A 21 -13.93 14.26 -4.54
C ALA A 21 -12.54 13.69 -4.24
N ILE A 22 -11.71 14.37 -3.43
CA ILE A 22 -10.41 13.86 -2.98
C ILE A 22 -10.59 12.54 -2.24
N THR A 23 -11.55 12.49 -1.32
CA THR A 23 -11.86 11.29 -0.53
C THR A 23 -12.26 10.15 -1.43
N LEU A 24 -13.29 10.37 -2.25
CA LEU A 24 -13.83 9.38 -3.18
C LEU A 24 -12.73 8.84 -4.10
N VAL A 25 -12.04 9.72 -4.84
CA VAL A 25 -11.01 9.34 -5.81
C VAL A 25 -9.86 8.58 -5.15
N SER A 26 -9.40 9.02 -3.98
CA SER A 26 -8.31 8.33 -3.26
C SER A 26 -8.71 6.90 -2.86
N HIS A 27 -9.93 6.70 -2.37
CA HIS A 27 -10.43 5.37 -2.00
C HIS A 27 -10.65 4.44 -3.20
N SER A 28 -10.95 4.99 -4.38
CA SER A 28 -11.27 4.17 -5.56
C SER A 28 -10.07 3.44 -6.15
N PHE A 29 -8.85 3.96 -6.02
CA PHE A 29 -7.70 3.33 -6.67
C PHE A 29 -6.49 3.12 -5.77
N ARG A 30 -6.18 4.08 -4.88
CA ARG A 30 -4.88 4.14 -4.20
C ARG A 30 -4.62 2.90 -3.35
N MET A 31 -5.59 2.52 -2.51
CA MET A 31 -5.41 1.42 -1.55
C MET A 31 -5.29 0.07 -2.26
N GLY A 32 -6.23 -0.25 -3.16
CA GLY A 32 -6.17 -1.49 -3.92
C GLY A 32 -4.93 -1.58 -4.83
N ALA A 33 -4.48 -0.48 -5.43
CA ALA A 33 -3.27 -0.49 -6.26
C ALA A 33 -2.00 -0.81 -5.45
N PHE A 34 -1.90 -0.33 -4.20
CA PHE A 34 -0.80 -0.71 -3.31
C PHE A 34 -0.85 -2.18 -2.91
N PHE A 35 -2.05 -2.76 -2.75
CA PHE A 35 -2.18 -4.20 -2.49
C PHE A 35 -1.73 -5.05 -3.68
N ALA A 36 -2.11 -4.67 -4.92
CA ALA A 36 -1.59 -5.32 -6.12
C ALA A 36 -0.07 -5.19 -6.21
N LEU A 37 0.49 -4.00 -5.99
CA LEU A 37 1.95 -3.80 -5.99
C LEU A 37 2.65 -4.68 -4.95
N SER A 38 2.10 -4.76 -3.73
CA SER A 38 2.61 -5.63 -2.66
C SER A 38 2.62 -7.11 -3.06
N GLY A 39 1.56 -7.60 -3.71
CA GLY A 39 1.49 -8.97 -4.20
C GLY A 39 2.50 -9.24 -5.32
N PHE A 40 2.62 -8.29 -6.26
CA PHE A 40 3.61 -8.37 -7.34
C PHE A 40 5.03 -8.49 -6.80
N LEU A 41 5.41 -7.61 -5.88
CA LEU A 41 6.75 -7.61 -5.28
C LEU A 41 7.00 -8.85 -4.44
N ALA A 42 5.99 -9.32 -3.70
CA ALA A 42 6.08 -10.57 -2.95
C ALA A 42 6.39 -11.77 -3.85
N ALA A 43 5.72 -11.86 -5.01
CA ALA A 43 5.99 -12.90 -5.99
C ALA A 43 7.42 -12.82 -6.54
N VAL A 44 7.92 -11.62 -6.87
CA VAL A 44 9.30 -11.44 -7.34
C VAL A 44 10.32 -11.85 -6.27
N ALA A 45 10.12 -11.46 -5.01
CA ALA A 45 11.04 -11.80 -3.94
C ALA A 45 11.03 -13.28 -3.59
N LEU A 46 9.86 -13.92 -3.58
CA LEU A 46 9.74 -15.36 -3.34
C LEU A 46 10.33 -16.22 -4.47
N GLN A 47 10.59 -15.66 -5.66
CA GLN A 47 11.35 -16.38 -6.70
C GLN A 47 12.83 -16.51 -6.34
N ARG A 48 13.37 -15.54 -5.60
CA ARG A 48 14.82 -15.38 -5.38
C ARG A 48 15.27 -15.71 -3.96
N ARG A 49 14.34 -15.82 -3.00
CA ARG A 49 14.63 -16.01 -1.57
C ARG A 49 13.94 -17.25 -1.03
N SER A 50 14.49 -17.84 0.03
CA SER A 50 13.81 -18.93 0.73
C SER A 50 12.49 -18.42 1.34
N PRO A 51 11.36 -19.13 1.15
CA PRO A 51 10.06 -18.67 1.64
C PRO A 51 10.01 -18.41 3.15
N ARG A 52 10.71 -19.23 3.93
CA ARG A 52 10.78 -19.10 5.39
C ARG A 52 11.50 -17.82 5.82
N LEU A 53 12.66 -17.54 5.23
CA LEU A 53 13.43 -16.34 5.57
C LEU A 53 12.70 -15.07 5.14
N TRP A 54 12.10 -15.08 3.95
CA TRP A 54 11.28 -13.98 3.46
C TRP A 54 10.09 -13.70 4.41
N LEU A 55 9.38 -14.76 4.83
CA LEU A 55 8.25 -14.64 5.77
C LEU A 55 8.70 -14.01 7.10
N GLN A 56 9.77 -14.52 7.71
CA GLN A 56 10.28 -14.01 8.99
C GLN A 56 10.68 -12.53 8.90
N ARG A 57 11.46 -12.15 7.87
CA ARG A 57 11.89 -10.77 7.66
C ARG A 57 10.71 -9.83 7.40
N ARG A 58 9.74 -10.27 6.59
CA ARG A 58 8.55 -9.46 6.27
C ARG A 58 7.61 -9.32 7.46
N LEU A 59 7.42 -10.37 8.26
CA LEU A 59 6.66 -10.31 9.51
C LEU A 59 7.30 -9.39 10.52
N ALA A 60 8.63 -9.40 10.69
CA ALA A 60 9.30 -8.44 11.57
C ALA A 60 9.11 -7.00 11.06
N ARG A 61 9.34 -6.79 9.76
CA ARG A 61 9.29 -5.47 9.13
C ARG A 61 7.92 -4.80 9.18
N LEU A 62 6.86 -5.59 8.99
CA LEU A 62 5.48 -5.08 9.04
C LEU A 62 4.87 -5.18 10.44
N GLY A 63 5.25 -6.21 11.19
CA GLY A 63 4.64 -6.58 12.47
C GLY A 63 5.08 -5.68 13.60
N VAL A 64 6.37 -5.34 13.69
CA VAL A 64 6.86 -4.42 14.72
C VAL A 64 6.17 -3.06 14.61
N PRO A 65 6.09 -2.42 13.43
CA PRO A 65 5.41 -1.14 13.32
C PRO A 65 3.89 -1.23 13.43
N ALA A 66 3.29 -2.36 13.06
CA ALA A 66 1.86 -2.57 13.29
C ALA A 66 1.53 -2.66 14.78
N VAL A 67 2.31 -3.42 15.55
CA VAL A 67 2.12 -3.54 17.00
C VAL A 67 2.36 -2.19 17.67
N PHE A 68 3.45 -1.51 17.33
CA PHE A 68 3.71 -0.15 17.83
C PHE A 68 2.58 0.81 17.47
N GLY A 69 2.12 0.75 16.22
CA GLY A 69 1.02 1.56 15.74
C GLY A 69 -0.29 1.29 16.49
N LEU A 70 -0.68 0.03 16.67
CA LEU A 70 -1.92 -0.36 17.35
C LEU A 70 -1.89 -0.05 18.85
N LEU A 71 -0.75 -0.26 19.52
CA LEU A 71 -0.65 -0.10 20.97
C LEU A 71 -0.33 1.34 21.41
N VAL A 72 0.32 2.13 20.56
CA VAL A 72 0.79 3.48 20.90
C VAL A 72 0.12 4.54 20.02
N LEU A 73 0.23 4.41 18.70
CA LEU A 73 -0.22 5.48 17.79
C LEU A 73 -1.75 5.55 17.67
N CYS A 74 -2.46 4.43 17.66
CA CYS A 74 -3.92 4.39 17.60
C CYS A 74 -4.57 5.01 18.85
N PRO A 75 -4.22 4.61 20.09
CA PRO A 75 -4.72 5.27 21.30
C PRO A 75 -4.37 6.76 21.35
N LEU A 76 -3.14 7.13 20.96
CA LEU A 76 -2.74 8.53 20.86
C LEU A 76 -3.60 9.29 19.86
N THR A 77 -3.85 8.72 18.68
CA THR A 77 -4.71 9.31 17.65
C THR A 77 -6.13 9.48 18.16
N GLY A 78 -6.70 8.47 18.83
CA GLY A 78 -8.01 8.55 19.45
C GLY A 78 -8.10 9.62 20.55
N TRP A 79 -7.05 9.76 21.37
CA TRP A 79 -6.96 10.80 22.38
C TRP A 79 -6.86 12.21 21.77
N VAL A 80 -6.07 12.39 20.71
CA VAL A 80 -6.03 13.66 19.99
C VAL A 80 -7.40 13.97 19.37
N LEU A 81 -8.02 12.99 18.70
CA LEU A 81 -9.32 13.12 18.05
C LEU A 81 -10.48 13.35 19.02
N SER A 82 -10.34 13.11 20.33
CA SER A 82 -11.38 13.47 21.31
C SER A 82 -11.59 14.97 21.47
N HIS A 83 -10.66 15.78 20.93
CA HIS A 83 -10.73 17.23 20.94
C HIS A 83 -11.16 17.82 19.58
N ARG A 84 -11.63 16.99 18.64
CA ARG A 84 -11.99 17.41 17.29
C ARG A 84 -13.29 18.24 17.25
N PRO A 85 -13.46 19.13 16.25
CA PRO A 85 -14.71 19.83 16.05
C PRO A 85 -15.82 18.88 15.51
N PRO A 86 -17.10 19.21 15.72
CA PRO A 86 -18.22 18.35 15.32
C PRO A 86 -18.35 18.10 13.80
N HIS A 87 -17.86 19.03 12.97
CA HIS A 87 -17.96 18.93 11.51
C HIS A 87 -16.93 17.98 10.86
N ALA A 88 -15.86 17.62 11.59
CA ALA A 88 -14.84 16.72 11.06
C ALA A 88 -15.46 15.34 10.77
N SER A 89 -15.22 14.79 9.57
CA SER A 89 -15.89 13.57 9.07
C SER A 89 -15.39 12.26 9.72
N TRP A 90 -14.72 12.35 10.87
CA TRP A 90 -14.21 11.22 11.61
C TRP A 90 -15.30 10.63 12.51
N GLY A 91 -15.26 9.31 12.72
CA GLY A 91 -16.15 8.64 13.68
C GLY A 91 -15.89 9.07 15.13
N PRO A 92 -16.77 8.74 16.10
CA PRO A 92 -16.44 8.88 17.52
C PRO A 92 -15.09 8.22 17.81
N PRO A 93 -14.19 8.89 18.54
CA PRO A 93 -12.87 8.34 18.83
C PRO A 93 -13.00 7.10 19.71
N LEU A 94 -12.51 5.98 19.23
CA LEU A 94 -12.40 4.75 20.00
C LEU A 94 -10.91 4.47 20.24
N PRO A 95 -10.50 4.15 21.49
CA PRO A 95 -9.09 3.89 21.81
C PRO A 95 -8.45 2.77 20.98
N TYR A 96 -9.28 1.88 20.42
CA TYR A 96 -8.88 0.69 19.67
C TYR A 96 -9.31 0.74 18.20
N ASP A 97 -9.62 1.92 17.66
CA ASP A 97 -9.86 2.05 16.23
C ASP A 97 -8.57 1.84 15.44
N TRP A 98 -8.67 1.20 14.28
CA TRP A 98 -7.52 0.85 13.46
C TRP A 98 -7.09 2.05 12.61
N TYR A 99 -7.96 3.06 12.44
CA TYR A 99 -7.70 4.25 11.62
C TYR A 99 -7.05 3.86 10.28
N HIS A 100 -5.96 4.49 9.87
CA HIS A 100 -5.25 4.14 8.63
C HIS A 100 -4.37 2.88 8.73
N LEU A 101 -4.21 2.25 9.91
CA LEU A 101 -3.35 1.08 10.14
C LEU A 101 -3.92 -0.23 9.60
N TRP A 102 -5.22 -0.27 9.27
CA TRP A 102 -5.85 -1.45 8.67
C TRP A 102 -5.10 -1.94 7.42
N PHE A 103 -4.47 -1.03 6.68
CA PHE A 103 -3.65 -1.35 5.51
C PHE A 103 -2.44 -2.20 5.88
N LEU A 104 -1.74 -1.83 6.96
CA LEU A 104 -0.58 -2.59 7.44
C LEU A 104 -1.00 -3.96 7.99
N VAL A 105 -2.13 -4.02 8.69
CA VAL A 105 -2.73 -5.29 9.16
C VAL A 105 -3.09 -6.19 7.97
N ALA A 106 -3.69 -5.65 6.90
CA ALA A 106 -3.97 -6.42 5.69
C ALA A 106 -2.70 -6.99 5.06
N LEU A 107 -1.63 -6.20 4.94
CA LEU A 107 -0.35 -6.68 4.41
C LEU A 107 0.25 -7.80 5.26
N LEU A 108 0.16 -7.70 6.59
CA LEU A 108 0.57 -8.77 7.50
C LEU A 108 -0.21 -10.06 7.27
N LEU A 109 -1.53 -9.96 7.13
CA LEU A 109 -2.40 -11.12 6.87
C LEU A 109 -2.16 -11.74 5.50
N TYR A 110 -1.84 -10.93 4.48
CA TYR A 110 -1.56 -11.43 3.13
C TYR A 110 -0.19 -12.10 3.03
N THR A 111 0.76 -11.73 3.88
CA THR A 111 2.13 -12.26 3.85
C THR A 111 2.19 -13.80 3.89
N PRO A 112 1.57 -14.51 4.86
CA PRO A 112 1.54 -15.97 4.84
C PRO A 112 0.76 -16.53 3.65
N VAL A 113 -0.29 -15.85 3.17
CA VAL A 113 -1.05 -16.27 1.98
C VAL A 113 -0.14 -16.33 0.75
N PHE A 114 0.72 -15.33 0.55
CA PHE A 114 1.69 -15.35 -0.56
C PHE A 114 2.67 -16.53 -0.46
N CYS A 115 3.18 -16.86 0.73
CA CYS A 115 4.03 -18.04 0.92
C CYS A 115 3.31 -19.35 0.61
N LEU A 116 2.05 -19.49 1.07
CA LEU A 116 1.24 -20.67 0.81
C LEU A 116 0.97 -20.83 -0.69
N LEU A 117 0.66 -19.72 -1.37
CA LEU A 117 0.45 -19.71 -2.82
C LEU A 117 1.73 -20.03 -3.59
N ASP A 118 2.89 -19.48 -3.20
CA ASP A 118 4.18 -19.81 -3.81
C ASP A 118 4.51 -21.30 -3.66
N GLY A 119 4.36 -21.84 -2.45
CA GLY A 119 4.58 -23.27 -2.18
C GLY A 119 3.61 -24.16 -2.95
N TRP A 120 2.34 -23.79 -3.04
CA TRP A 120 1.35 -24.52 -3.83
C TRP A 120 1.66 -24.46 -5.33
N GLN A 121 2.05 -23.28 -5.85
CA GLN A 121 2.44 -23.10 -7.25
C GLN A 121 3.62 -24.01 -7.62
N ARG A 122 4.70 -23.98 -6.84
CA ARG A 122 5.91 -24.78 -7.10
C ARG A 122 5.64 -26.29 -7.09
N ARG A 123 4.68 -26.75 -6.27
CA ARG A 123 4.32 -28.17 -6.17
C ARG A 123 3.38 -28.65 -7.26
N SER A 124 2.43 -27.81 -7.66
CA SER A 124 1.28 -28.25 -8.45
C SER A 124 1.23 -27.69 -9.87
N GLY A 125 1.99 -26.62 -10.16
CA GLY A 125 1.80 -25.83 -11.39
C GLY A 125 0.35 -25.35 -11.55
N ALA A 126 -0.44 -25.30 -10.48
CA ALA A 126 -1.89 -25.05 -10.56
C ALA A 126 -2.21 -23.64 -11.06
N LEU A 127 -1.35 -22.66 -10.79
CA LEU A 127 -1.50 -21.32 -11.35
C LEU A 127 -1.33 -21.34 -12.87
N ASP A 128 -0.31 -22.04 -13.38
CA ASP A 128 -0.10 -22.15 -14.84
C ASP A 128 -1.24 -22.93 -15.49
N ARG A 129 -1.77 -23.96 -14.83
CA ARG A 129 -2.96 -24.71 -15.26
C ARG A 129 -4.26 -23.88 -15.19
N ALA A 130 -4.45 -23.09 -14.14
CA ALA A 130 -5.63 -22.21 -14.02
C ALA A 130 -5.58 -21.11 -15.07
N VAL A 131 -4.40 -20.53 -15.31
CA VAL A 131 -4.16 -19.54 -16.38
C VAL A 131 -4.31 -20.18 -17.76
N SER A 132 -3.91 -21.45 -17.95
CA SER A 132 -4.07 -22.16 -19.23
C SER A 132 -5.49 -22.66 -19.47
N LEU A 133 -6.27 -22.97 -18.43
CA LEU A 133 -7.71 -23.26 -18.52
C LEU A 133 -8.54 -22.00 -18.78
N LEU A 134 -8.02 -20.84 -18.37
CA LEU A 134 -8.44 -19.53 -18.86
C LEU A 134 -7.90 -19.24 -20.27
N GLY A 135 -7.10 -20.13 -20.87
CA GLY A 135 -6.24 -19.98 -22.05
C GLY A 135 -6.93 -20.05 -23.42
N ARG A 136 -8.00 -19.29 -23.61
CA ARG A 136 -8.06 -18.42 -24.81
C ARG A 136 -7.62 -17.05 -24.32
N PRO A 137 -6.80 -16.28 -25.07
CA PRO A 137 -6.06 -15.14 -24.52
C PRO A 137 -6.93 -14.40 -23.52
N PRO A 138 -6.49 -14.20 -22.26
CA PRO A 138 -7.32 -13.52 -21.31
C PRO A 138 -7.57 -12.15 -21.89
N GLU A 139 -8.80 -11.88 -22.34
CA GLU A 139 -9.21 -10.51 -22.56
C GLU A 139 -8.99 -9.87 -21.21
N LEU A 140 -7.96 -9.02 -21.10
CA LEU A 140 -7.55 -8.39 -19.85
C LEU A 140 -8.78 -7.81 -19.11
N SER A 141 -9.78 -7.37 -19.87
CA SER A 141 -11.11 -6.97 -19.43
C SER A 141 -11.82 -8.02 -18.57
N ARG A 142 -11.89 -9.29 -19.01
CA ARG A 142 -12.49 -10.39 -18.24
C ARG A 142 -11.74 -10.61 -16.94
N THR A 143 -10.41 -10.60 -16.96
CA THR A 143 -9.60 -10.76 -15.74
C THR A 143 -9.87 -9.63 -14.75
N LEU A 144 -9.79 -8.38 -15.20
CA LEU A 144 -10.08 -7.20 -14.38
C LEU A 144 -11.51 -7.22 -13.84
N LEU A 145 -12.48 -7.64 -14.66
CA LEU A 145 -13.88 -7.77 -14.26
C LEU A 145 -14.07 -8.83 -13.18
N LEU A 146 -13.46 -10.01 -13.33
CA LEU A 146 -13.54 -11.09 -12.33
C LEU A 146 -12.87 -10.70 -11.01
N ILE A 147 -11.73 -10.00 -11.06
CA ILE A 147 -11.05 -9.49 -9.86
C ILE A 147 -11.93 -8.44 -9.18
N GLY A 148 -12.49 -7.50 -9.94
CA GLY A 148 -13.40 -6.49 -9.41
C GLY A 148 -14.66 -7.11 -8.80
N LEU A 149 -15.26 -8.11 -9.45
CA LEU A 149 -16.44 -8.81 -8.95
C LEU A 149 -16.11 -9.60 -7.67
N ALA A 150 -14.99 -10.32 -7.63
CA ALA A 150 -14.54 -11.03 -6.43
C ALA A 150 -14.28 -10.05 -5.28
N SER A 151 -13.64 -8.92 -5.55
CA SER A 151 -13.38 -7.87 -4.56
C SER A 151 -14.68 -7.28 -4.01
N PHE A 152 -15.62 -6.93 -4.91
CA PHE A 152 -16.92 -6.39 -4.54
C PHE A 152 -17.74 -7.38 -3.71
N ALA A 153 -17.78 -8.65 -4.12
CA ALA A 153 -18.48 -9.70 -3.40
C ALA A 153 -17.90 -9.92 -2.00
N LEU A 154 -16.56 -9.96 -1.86
CA LEU A 154 -15.91 -10.10 -0.56
C LEU A 154 -16.14 -8.88 0.34
N MET A 155 -16.13 -7.67 -0.22
CA MET A 155 -16.46 -6.46 0.55
C MET A 155 -17.89 -6.49 1.09
N LEU A 156 -18.86 -6.91 0.26
CA LEU A 156 -20.25 -7.06 0.67
C LEU A 156 -20.41 -8.16 1.72
N LEU A 157 -19.78 -9.31 1.51
CA LEU A 157 -19.80 -10.43 2.45
C LEU A 157 -19.22 -10.01 3.79
N ALA A 158 -18.03 -9.42 3.81
CA ALA A 158 -17.37 -8.95 5.01
C ALA A 158 -18.19 -7.90 5.75
N MET A 159 -18.77 -6.92 5.03
CA MET A 159 -19.69 -5.95 5.64
C MET A 159 -20.89 -6.66 6.29
N SER A 160 -21.47 -7.65 5.63
CA SER A 160 -22.65 -8.38 6.11
C SER A 160 -22.32 -9.21 7.35
N LEU A 161 -21.17 -9.89 7.36
CA LEU A 161 -20.67 -10.65 8.50
C LEU A 161 -20.37 -9.75 9.70
N VAL A 162 -19.70 -8.61 9.50
CA VAL A 162 -19.42 -7.65 10.59
C VAL A 162 -20.71 -7.11 11.19
N LYS A 163 -21.72 -6.77 10.35
CA LYS A 163 -23.04 -6.33 10.83
C LYS A 163 -23.78 -7.42 11.62
N ALA A 164 -23.66 -8.67 11.21
CA ALA A 164 -24.35 -9.79 11.84
C ALA A 164 -23.68 -10.24 13.15
N ALA A 165 -22.35 -10.16 13.23
CA ALA A 165 -21.57 -10.72 14.33
C ALA A 165 -21.27 -9.73 15.45
N LEU A 166 -21.25 -8.42 15.18
CA LEU A 166 -20.80 -7.41 16.15
C LEU A 166 -21.92 -6.43 16.55
N PRO A 167 -21.98 -6.02 17.83
CA PRO A 167 -22.82 -4.91 18.26
C PRO A 167 -22.46 -3.60 17.52
N ILE A 168 -23.44 -2.71 17.36
CA ILE A 168 -23.29 -1.41 16.68
C ILE A 168 -22.10 -0.60 17.22
N ALA A 169 -21.84 -0.67 18.53
CA ALA A 169 -20.73 0.02 19.19
C ALA A 169 -19.34 -0.35 18.65
N TYR A 170 -19.16 -1.57 18.14
CA TYR A 170 -17.90 -2.06 17.58
C TYR A 170 -17.86 -2.03 16.06
N PHE A 171 -18.98 -1.70 15.42
CA PHE A 171 -19.10 -1.75 13.96
C PHE A 171 -18.06 -0.88 13.26
N GLN A 172 -17.76 0.30 13.82
CA GLN A 172 -16.80 1.24 13.23
C GLN A 172 -15.37 0.68 13.22
N SER A 173 -14.87 0.20 14.37
CA SER A 173 -13.50 -0.33 14.50
C SER A 173 -13.23 -1.53 13.59
N PHE A 174 -14.25 -2.35 13.33
CA PHE A 174 -14.13 -3.55 12.49
C PHE A 174 -14.66 -3.36 11.07
N SER A 175 -15.16 -2.17 10.73
CA SER A 175 -15.70 -1.89 9.40
C SER A 175 -14.63 -2.03 8.31
N GLU A 176 -13.36 -1.80 8.66
CA GLU A 176 -12.18 -1.95 7.80
C GLU A 176 -11.88 -3.39 7.40
N LEU A 177 -12.43 -4.38 8.12
CA LEU A 177 -12.30 -5.78 7.72
C LEU A 177 -12.88 -6.03 6.31
N ARG A 178 -13.85 -5.21 5.90
CA ARG A 178 -14.34 -5.21 4.51
C ARG A 178 -13.24 -4.92 3.50
N ASN A 179 -12.34 -4.00 3.81
CA ASN A 179 -11.26 -3.57 2.92
C ASN A 179 -10.14 -4.61 2.97
N VAL A 180 -9.83 -5.12 4.16
CA VAL A 180 -8.86 -6.21 4.38
C VAL A 180 -9.24 -7.46 3.57
N LEU A 181 -10.50 -7.88 3.57
CA LEU A 181 -10.92 -9.06 2.78
C LEU A 181 -11.16 -8.71 1.31
N GLY A 182 -11.76 -7.54 1.07
CA GLY A 182 -12.10 -7.04 -0.25
C GLY A 182 -10.92 -6.83 -1.19
N TYR A 183 -9.77 -6.42 -0.67
CA TYR A 183 -8.56 -6.20 -1.49
C TYR A 183 -7.68 -7.44 -1.67
N LEU A 184 -8.01 -8.56 -1.04
CA LEU A 184 -7.24 -9.80 -1.20
C LEU A 184 -7.18 -10.24 -2.68
N PRO A 185 -8.29 -10.28 -3.45
CA PRO A 185 -8.23 -10.63 -4.88
C PRO A 185 -7.32 -9.70 -5.69
N VAL A 186 -7.31 -8.41 -5.37
CA VAL A 186 -6.44 -7.42 -6.02
C VAL A 186 -4.95 -7.67 -5.68
N ALA A 187 -4.66 -8.02 -4.43
CA ALA A 187 -3.31 -8.41 -4.02
C ALA A 187 -2.84 -9.69 -4.72
N LEU A 188 -3.71 -10.69 -4.80
CA LEU A 188 -3.43 -11.94 -5.52
C LEU A 188 -3.25 -11.71 -7.02
N PHE A 189 -4.00 -10.79 -7.61
CA PHE A 189 -3.80 -10.38 -9.00
C PHE A 189 -2.40 -9.83 -9.25
N GLY A 190 -1.89 -8.98 -8.38
CA GLY A 190 -0.50 -8.52 -8.47
C GLY A 190 0.50 -9.68 -8.41
N PHE A 191 0.28 -10.61 -7.47
CA PHE A 191 1.12 -11.82 -7.34
C PHE A 191 1.12 -12.68 -8.60
N THR A 192 -0.05 -12.93 -9.20
CA THR A 192 -0.18 -13.73 -10.42
C THR A 192 0.37 -13.01 -11.65
N LEU A 193 0.24 -11.68 -11.72
CA LEU A 193 0.83 -10.87 -12.79
C LEU A 193 2.36 -11.05 -12.86
N ALA A 194 3.04 -11.07 -11.71
CA ALA A 194 4.49 -11.29 -11.65
C ALA A 194 4.93 -12.71 -12.05
N ARG A 195 4.00 -13.67 -12.04
CA ARG A 195 4.28 -15.09 -12.29
C ARG A 195 3.85 -15.55 -13.68
N SER A 196 2.97 -14.80 -14.35
CA SER A 196 2.38 -15.19 -15.62
C SER A 196 2.86 -14.29 -16.76
N GLU A 197 3.64 -14.86 -17.67
CA GLU A 197 4.04 -14.16 -18.91
C GLU A 197 2.84 -13.76 -19.78
N ALA A 198 1.77 -14.56 -19.75
CA ALA A 198 0.55 -14.27 -20.51
C ALA A 198 -0.17 -13.03 -19.99
N LEU A 199 -0.33 -12.90 -18.67
CA LEU A 199 -0.89 -11.69 -18.05
C LEU A 199 0.06 -10.49 -18.17
N GLY A 200 1.37 -10.72 -18.07
CA GLY A 200 2.39 -9.70 -18.31
C GLY A 200 2.24 -9.08 -19.69
N ARG A 201 2.21 -9.90 -20.76
CA ARG A 201 1.97 -9.44 -22.13
C ARG A 201 0.62 -8.74 -22.30
N ALA A 202 -0.45 -9.31 -21.72
CA ALA A 202 -1.78 -8.68 -21.80
C ALA A 202 -1.81 -7.29 -21.15
N SER A 203 -1.01 -7.07 -20.09
CA SER A 203 -0.94 -5.80 -19.36
C SER A 203 -0.30 -4.65 -20.15
N GLU A 204 0.38 -4.93 -21.26
CA GLU A 204 0.92 -3.89 -22.17
C GLU A 204 -0.20 -3.07 -22.83
N ASN A 205 -1.40 -3.64 -22.94
CA ASN A 205 -2.56 -2.95 -23.48
C ASN A 205 -3.16 -1.94 -22.49
N TRP A 206 -2.65 -0.72 -22.53
CA TRP A 206 -3.12 0.39 -21.67
C TRP A 206 -4.58 0.80 -21.88
N ARG A 207 -5.18 0.47 -23.04
CA ARG A 207 -6.57 0.89 -23.37
C ARG A 207 -7.58 0.24 -22.44
N VAL A 208 -7.40 -1.05 -22.13
CA VAL A 208 -8.36 -1.79 -21.30
C VAL A 208 -8.43 -1.24 -19.88
N PRO A 209 -7.32 -1.06 -19.14
CA PRO A 209 -7.34 -0.40 -17.84
C PRO A 209 -7.89 1.04 -17.89
N MET A 210 -7.59 1.81 -18.95
CA MET A 210 -8.14 3.14 -19.13
C MET A 210 -9.66 3.15 -19.23
N VAL A 211 -10.27 2.16 -19.89
CA VAL A 211 -11.73 2.04 -19.95
C VAL A 211 -12.31 1.81 -18.55
N PHE A 212 -11.73 0.94 -17.73
CA PHE A 212 -12.20 0.69 -16.36
C PHE A 212 -12.12 1.95 -15.47
N VAL A 213 -11.00 2.68 -15.55
CA VAL A 213 -10.85 3.95 -14.83
C VAL A 213 -11.84 5.00 -15.36
N GLY A 214 -11.99 5.11 -16.67
CA GLY A 214 -12.92 6.05 -17.31
C GLY A 214 -14.38 5.77 -16.96
N VAL A 215 -14.80 4.50 -16.99
CA VAL A 215 -16.15 4.07 -16.58
C VAL A 215 -16.41 4.36 -15.11
N THR A 216 -15.43 4.10 -14.24
CA THR A 216 -15.56 4.43 -12.81
C THR A 216 -15.71 5.94 -12.61
N ALA A 217 -14.86 6.75 -13.26
CA ALA A 217 -14.93 8.20 -13.20
C ALA A 217 -16.28 8.73 -13.73
N ALA A 218 -16.75 8.22 -14.87
CA ALA A 218 -18.03 8.59 -15.45
C ALA A 218 -19.19 8.21 -14.52
N THR A 219 -19.14 7.04 -13.89
CA THR A 219 -20.17 6.60 -12.93
C THR A 219 -20.23 7.54 -11.73
N TYR A 220 -19.08 7.99 -11.21
CA TYR A 220 -19.06 8.97 -10.13
C TYR A 220 -19.57 10.34 -10.54
N VAL A 221 -19.16 10.84 -11.69
CA VAL A 221 -19.65 12.13 -12.20
C VAL A 221 -21.17 12.09 -12.38
N VAL A 222 -21.67 11.07 -13.07
CA VAL A 222 -23.12 10.88 -13.30
C VAL A 222 -23.85 10.72 -11.97
N TRP A 223 -23.35 9.87 -11.08
CA TRP A 223 -24.00 9.65 -9.79
C TRP A 223 -24.00 10.90 -8.93
N PHE A 224 -22.84 11.43 -8.57
CA PHE A 224 -22.75 12.48 -7.56
C PHE A 224 -23.24 13.84 -8.06
N LEU A 225 -23.03 14.19 -9.34
CA LEU A 225 -23.45 15.49 -9.87
C LEU A 225 -24.86 15.49 -10.46
N LEU A 226 -25.30 14.40 -11.09
CA LEU A 226 -26.56 14.40 -11.86
C LEU A 226 -27.68 13.61 -11.17
N VAL A 227 -27.39 12.40 -10.69
CA VAL A 227 -28.43 11.48 -10.20
C VAL A 227 -28.70 11.65 -8.71
N SER A 228 -27.67 11.76 -7.88
CA SER A 228 -27.80 11.81 -6.42
C SER A 228 -28.74 12.90 -5.91
N PRO A 229 -28.78 14.13 -6.50
CA PRO A 229 -29.72 15.17 -6.05
C PRO A 229 -31.19 14.81 -6.31
N LEU A 230 -31.46 13.97 -7.31
CA LEU A 230 -32.80 13.55 -7.72
C LEU A 230 -33.34 12.35 -6.91
N VAL A 231 -32.46 11.64 -6.20
CA VAL A 231 -32.82 10.44 -5.43
C VAL A 231 -33.27 10.81 -4.02
N PRO A 232 -34.36 10.20 -3.49
CA PRO A 232 -34.81 10.40 -2.12
C PRO A 232 -33.69 10.16 -1.09
N PRO A 233 -33.63 10.93 0.02
CA PRO A 233 -32.55 10.85 1.00
C PRO A 233 -32.24 9.43 1.50
N ASP A 234 -33.28 8.64 1.78
CA ASP A 234 -33.14 7.28 2.33
C ASP A 234 -32.41 6.34 1.38
N ALA A 235 -32.74 6.40 0.08
CA ALA A 235 -32.10 5.58 -0.95
C ALA A 235 -30.73 6.14 -1.36
N ARG A 236 -30.55 7.47 -1.33
CA ARG A 236 -29.33 8.17 -1.76
C ARG A 236 -28.10 7.68 -1.01
N ASN A 237 -28.20 7.52 0.31
CA ASN A 237 -27.07 7.08 1.13
C ASN A 237 -26.64 5.65 0.78
N ILE A 238 -27.59 4.73 0.64
CA ILE A 238 -27.32 3.33 0.31
C ILE A 238 -26.66 3.23 -1.07
N LEU A 239 -27.26 3.88 -2.08
CA LEU A 239 -26.76 3.85 -3.45
C LEU A 239 -25.38 4.51 -3.58
N SER A 240 -25.14 5.63 -2.89
CA SER A 240 -23.83 6.29 -2.88
C SER A 240 -22.75 5.37 -2.29
N HIS A 241 -23.07 4.64 -1.22
CA HIS A 241 -22.14 3.66 -0.64
C HIS A 241 -21.86 2.50 -1.60
N LEU A 242 -22.89 1.96 -2.28
CA LEU A 242 -22.71 0.88 -3.25
C LEU A 242 -21.87 1.33 -4.45
N ILE A 243 -22.06 2.56 -4.93
CA ILE A 243 -21.29 3.14 -6.04
C ILE A 243 -19.85 3.38 -5.63
N ALA A 244 -19.62 3.95 -4.44
CA ALA A 244 -18.28 4.10 -3.89
C ALA A 244 -17.58 2.74 -3.76
N LEU A 245 -18.29 1.72 -3.27
CA LEU A 245 -17.78 0.35 -3.14
C LEU A 245 -17.45 -0.29 -4.49
N GLY A 246 -18.31 -0.08 -5.49
CA GLY A 246 -18.07 -0.52 -6.86
C GLY A 246 -16.77 0.07 -7.39
N GLY A 247 -16.59 1.38 -7.29
CA GLY A 247 -15.33 2.00 -7.73
C GLY A 247 -14.12 1.51 -6.92
N ALA A 248 -14.25 1.32 -5.61
CA ALA A 248 -13.20 0.73 -4.77
C ALA A 248 -12.87 -0.74 -5.11
N ALA A 249 -13.72 -1.45 -5.82
CA ALA A 249 -13.50 -2.85 -6.24
C ALA A 249 -13.00 -2.96 -7.68
N PHE A 250 -13.60 -2.23 -8.63
CA PHE A 250 -13.32 -2.37 -10.07
C PHE A 250 -12.17 -1.47 -10.58
N CYS A 251 -11.96 -0.30 -9.98
CA CYS A 251 -10.91 0.63 -10.41
C CYS A 251 -9.49 0.21 -10.01
N PRO A 252 -9.20 -0.32 -8.80
CA PRO A 252 -7.83 -0.55 -8.37
C PRO A 252 -6.98 -1.50 -9.22
N PRO A 253 -7.47 -2.67 -9.70
CA PRO A 253 -6.63 -3.54 -10.52
C PRO A 253 -6.28 -2.88 -11.86
N ALA A 254 -7.17 -2.07 -12.42
CA ALA A 254 -6.91 -1.29 -13.62
C ALA A 254 -5.92 -0.13 -13.37
N ALA A 255 -6.15 0.64 -12.31
CA ALA A 255 -5.27 1.73 -11.92
C ALA A 255 -3.85 1.24 -11.59
N PHE A 256 -3.73 0.06 -10.95
CA PHE A 256 -2.45 -0.59 -10.73
C PHE A 256 -1.69 -0.81 -12.04
N LEU A 257 -2.32 -1.38 -13.06
CA LEU A 257 -1.66 -1.63 -14.35
C LEU A 257 -1.19 -0.34 -15.03
N LEU A 258 -2.00 0.73 -14.97
CA LEU A 258 -1.62 2.03 -15.54
C LEU A 258 -0.44 2.66 -14.78
N LEU A 259 -0.51 2.67 -13.45
CA LEU A 259 0.54 3.22 -12.59
C LEU A 259 1.83 2.41 -12.70
N PHE A 260 1.71 1.08 -12.72
CA PHE A 260 2.83 0.17 -12.88
C PHE A 260 3.48 0.31 -14.25
N GLY A 261 2.69 0.31 -15.33
CA GLY A 261 3.18 0.55 -16.68
C GLY A 261 3.82 1.93 -16.86
N ALA A 262 3.29 2.96 -16.20
CA ALA A 262 3.92 4.28 -16.16
C ALA A 262 5.24 4.27 -15.38
N ALA A 263 5.29 3.59 -14.23
CA ALA A 263 6.49 3.46 -13.40
C ALA A 263 7.63 2.74 -14.14
N LEU A 264 7.33 1.71 -14.94
CA LEU A 264 8.34 1.01 -15.76
C LEU A 264 8.97 1.88 -16.85
N ARG A 265 8.34 3.01 -17.22
CA ARG A 265 8.88 3.95 -18.21
C ARG A 265 9.75 5.04 -17.58
N VAL A 266 9.78 5.14 -16.25
CA VAL A 266 10.60 6.13 -15.53
C VAL A 266 12.06 5.70 -15.59
N ARG A 267 12.91 6.50 -16.24
CA ARG A 267 14.35 6.22 -16.39
C ARG A 267 15.21 6.71 -15.22
N ALA A 268 14.78 7.79 -14.56
CA ALA A 268 15.51 8.39 -13.46
C ALA A 268 14.54 8.91 -12.40
N VAL A 269 14.86 8.66 -11.13
CA VAL A 269 14.09 9.14 -9.98
C VAL A 269 14.88 10.25 -9.29
N PRO A 270 14.35 11.49 -9.21
CA PRO A 270 14.96 12.59 -8.48
C PRO A 270 15.29 12.26 -7.02
N ALA A 271 16.36 12.85 -6.49
CA ALA A 271 16.82 12.63 -5.11
C ALA A 271 15.74 12.96 -4.05
N VAL A 272 14.93 13.99 -4.30
CA VAL A 272 13.81 14.36 -3.42
C VAL A 272 12.78 13.21 -3.33
N LEU A 273 12.41 12.59 -4.45
CA LEU A 273 11.46 11.48 -4.46
C LEU A 273 12.04 10.23 -3.78
N LYS A 274 13.34 9.98 -3.91
CA LYS A 274 14.03 8.91 -3.15
C LYS A 274 13.94 9.17 -1.65
N THR A 275 14.22 10.40 -1.22
CA THR A 275 14.14 10.80 0.20
C THR A 275 12.73 10.63 0.77
N VAL A 276 11.70 11.00 -0.01
CA VAL A 276 10.30 10.81 0.37
C VAL A 276 9.91 9.33 0.40
N ALA A 277 10.45 8.51 -0.52
CA ALA A 277 10.22 7.07 -0.53
C ALA A 277 10.85 6.39 0.68
N ASP A 278 12.06 6.77 1.07
CA ASP A 278 12.74 6.28 2.29
C ASP A 278 11.95 6.63 3.55
N ALA A 279 11.38 7.83 3.61
CA ALA A 279 10.54 8.28 4.72
C ALA A 279 9.10 7.76 4.68
N SER A 280 8.71 7.03 3.62
CA SER A 280 7.30 6.75 3.30
C SER A 280 6.54 6.06 4.42
N PHE A 281 7.20 5.16 5.14
CA PHE A 281 6.58 4.34 6.17
C PHE A 281 6.48 5.10 7.51
N THR A 282 7.46 5.95 7.84
CA THR A 282 7.34 6.94 8.93
C THR A 282 6.21 7.94 8.67
N ILE A 283 6.13 8.49 7.45
CA ILE A 283 5.04 9.41 7.04
C ILE A 283 3.69 8.68 7.16
N TYR A 284 3.60 7.45 6.66
CA TYR A 284 2.40 6.64 6.77
C TYR A 284 1.94 6.44 8.22
N LEU A 285 2.82 6.10 9.15
CA LEU A 285 2.41 5.89 10.54
C LEU A 285 1.98 7.18 11.24
N LEU A 286 2.71 8.28 11.01
CA LEU A 286 2.55 9.51 11.81
C LEU A 286 1.62 10.56 11.20
N HIS A 287 1.26 10.47 9.92
CA HIS A 287 0.52 11.57 9.29
C HIS A 287 -0.84 11.88 9.94
N VAL A 288 -1.66 10.88 10.29
CA VAL A 288 -2.98 11.12 10.89
C VAL A 288 -2.90 11.83 12.25
N PRO A 289 -2.13 11.36 13.25
CA PRO A 289 -2.02 12.09 14.52
C PRO A 289 -1.41 13.49 14.35
N VAL A 290 -0.47 13.67 13.41
CA VAL A 290 0.11 14.99 13.11
C VAL A 290 -0.92 15.92 12.46
N ILE A 291 -1.70 15.44 11.48
CA ILE A 291 -2.79 16.20 10.84
C ILE A 291 -3.82 16.62 11.91
N ALA A 292 -4.23 15.68 12.75
CA ALA A 292 -5.20 15.96 13.82
C ALA A 292 -4.66 17.02 14.79
N ALA A 293 -3.40 16.90 15.23
CA ALA A 293 -2.78 17.87 16.14
C ALA A 293 -2.66 19.28 15.51
N ILE A 294 -2.26 19.37 14.24
CA ILE A 294 -2.18 20.64 13.50
C ILE A 294 -3.56 21.31 13.44
N ASN A 295 -4.58 20.58 12.99
CA ASN A 295 -5.91 21.17 12.82
C ASN A 295 -6.59 21.49 14.16
N ILE A 296 -6.33 20.74 15.24
CA ILE A 296 -6.78 21.13 16.59
C ILE A 296 -6.11 22.44 17.03
N GLY A 297 -4.82 22.63 16.69
CA GLY A 297 -4.14 23.90 16.89
C GLY A 297 -4.81 25.06 16.13
N PHE A 298 -5.31 24.79 14.92
CA PHE A 298 -6.05 25.76 14.11
C PHE A 298 -7.53 25.91 14.48
N ALA A 299 -8.10 25.02 15.31
CA ALA A 299 -9.54 24.98 15.59
C ALA A 299 -10.12 26.27 16.19
N ARG A 300 -9.28 27.15 16.75
CA ARG A 300 -9.69 28.46 17.29
C ARG A 300 -9.58 29.60 16.28
N VAL A 301 -9.05 29.33 15.10
CA VAL A 301 -8.78 30.30 14.06
C VAL A 301 -9.74 30.03 12.92
N ALA A 302 -10.57 31.02 12.57
CA ALA A 302 -11.55 30.90 11.49
C ALA A 302 -10.86 31.09 10.13
N TRP A 303 -10.01 30.15 9.73
CA TRP A 303 -9.40 30.14 8.41
C TRP A 303 -10.38 29.72 7.32
N ASP A 304 -10.08 30.15 6.10
CA ASP A 304 -10.74 29.56 4.94
C ASP A 304 -10.37 28.06 4.84
N PRO A 305 -11.33 27.14 4.65
CA PRO A 305 -11.06 25.70 4.64
C PRO A 305 -10.05 25.25 3.57
N TYR A 306 -9.94 25.95 2.44
CA TYR A 306 -8.93 25.63 1.43
C TYR A 306 -7.53 26.02 1.88
N PHE A 307 -7.41 27.15 2.59
CA PHE A 307 -6.15 27.57 3.18
C PHE A 307 -5.72 26.62 4.30
N GLU A 308 -6.63 26.28 5.23
CA GLU A 308 -6.38 25.32 6.31
C GLU A 308 -5.98 23.94 5.75
N PHE A 309 -6.67 23.46 4.73
CA PHE A 309 -6.30 22.25 4.03
C PHE A 309 -4.88 22.31 3.45
N ALA A 310 -4.55 23.36 2.70
CA ALA A 310 -3.26 23.49 2.02
C ALA A 310 -2.10 23.55 3.02
N ILE A 311 -2.24 24.37 4.07
CA ILE A 311 -1.20 24.52 5.10
C ILE A 311 -1.06 23.25 5.93
N THR A 312 -2.15 22.55 6.24
CA THR A 312 -2.08 21.26 6.94
C THR A 312 -1.37 20.19 6.10
N VAL A 313 -1.61 20.12 4.79
CA VAL A 313 -0.87 19.19 3.90
C VAL A 313 0.62 19.49 3.89
N VAL A 314 1.00 20.76 3.78
CA VAL A 314 2.41 21.20 3.76
C VAL A 314 3.09 20.94 5.10
N LEU A 315 2.47 21.36 6.20
CA LEU A 315 3.03 21.22 7.55
C LEU A 315 3.14 19.75 7.94
N SER A 316 2.09 18.95 7.77
CA SER A 316 2.13 17.53 8.15
C SER A 316 3.17 16.75 7.33
N SER A 317 3.26 16.99 6.02
CA SER A 317 4.30 16.37 5.16
C SER A 317 5.71 16.80 5.59
N SER A 318 5.91 18.09 5.85
CA SER A 318 7.23 18.63 6.22
C SER A 318 7.67 18.17 7.60
N LEU A 319 6.76 18.16 8.60
CA LEU A 319 7.06 17.73 9.96
C LEU A 319 7.37 16.24 10.04
N THR A 320 6.59 15.40 9.36
CA THR A 320 6.84 13.95 9.34
C THR A 320 8.14 13.61 8.59
N LEU A 321 8.43 14.31 7.49
CA LEU A 321 9.69 14.16 6.77
C LEU A 321 10.90 14.62 7.59
N ALA A 322 10.80 15.79 8.24
CA ALA A 322 11.84 16.33 9.10
C ALA A 322 12.08 15.39 10.30
N PHE A 323 11.02 14.88 10.92
CA PHE A 323 11.13 13.89 12.00
C PHE A 323 11.85 12.62 11.55
N HIS A 324 11.53 12.12 10.35
CA HIS A 324 12.24 10.98 9.79
C HIS A 324 13.74 11.26 9.64
N GLN A 325 14.10 12.41 9.04
CA GLN A 325 15.49 12.78 8.76
C GLN A 325 16.30 13.06 10.03
N LEU A 326 15.70 13.74 11.01
CA LEU A 326 16.41 14.24 12.19
C LEU A 326 16.43 13.24 13.35
N ALA A 327 15.39 12.42 13.49
CA ALA A 327 15.24 11.50 14.63
C ALA A 327 15.29 10.02 14.18
N VAL A 328 14.42 9.61 13.27
CA VAL A 328 14.28 8.18 12.91
C VAL A 328 15.57 7.61 12.32
N ARG A 329 16.23 8.34 11.42
CA ARG A 329 17.52 7.93 10.82
C ARG A 329 18.68 7.87 11.81
N ARG A 330 18.58 8.53 12.98
CA ARG A 330 19.65 8.60 13.97
C ARG A 330 19.45 7.66 15.15
N SER A 331 18.27 7.07 15.28
CA SER A 331 17.92 6.22 16.42
C SER A 331 17.57 4.80 15.97
N PRO A 332 18.33 3.76 16.36
CA PRO A 332 18.02 2.37 16.03
C PRO A 332 16.64 1.92 16.52
N LEU A 333 16.22 2.42 17.70
CA LEU A 333 14.90 2.11 18.27
C LEU A 333 13.77 2.68 17.39
N LEU A 334 13.80 3.98 17.09
CA LEU A 334 12.83 4.60 16.18
C LEU A 334 12.84 3.96 14.78
N ALA A 335 14.00 3.61 14.22
CA ALA A 335 14.08 2.91 12.95
C ALA A 335 13.40 1.53 13.01
N LEU A 336 13.59 0.79 14.10
CA LEU A 336 12.93 -0.49 14.33
C LEU A 336 11.40 -0.32 14.52
N LEU A 337 10.98 0.58 15.41
CA LEU A 337 9.57 0.80 15.72
C LEU A 337 8.79 1.36 14.55
N LEU A 338 9.38 2.31 13.82
CA LEU A 338 8.68 3.01 12.75
C LEU A 338 8.91 2.41 11.38
N ASN A 339 10.04 1.75 11.09
CA ASN A 339 10.35 1.18 9.77
C ASN A 339 10.54 -0.35 9.77
N GLY A 340 10.54 -0.98 10.96
CA GLY A 340 10.68 -2.42 11.08
C GLY A 340 12.07 -2.96 10.79
N VAL A 341 13.08 -2.09 10.67
CA VAL A 341 14.48 -2.44 10.39
C VAL A 341 15.37 -1.71 11.40
N PRO A 342 16.17 -2.40 12.22
CA PRO A 342 17.19 -1.74 13.03
C PRO A 342 18.25 -1.11 12.10
N LEU A 343 18.79 0.06 12.45
CA LEU A 343 19.96 0.60 11.77
C LEU A 343 21.06 -0.47 11.76
N PRO A 344 21.78 -0.69 10.63
CA PRO A 344 22.94 -1.56 10.67
C PRO A 344 23.88 -1.04 11.74
N ARG A 345 24.30 -1.93 12.65
CA ARG A 345 25.44 -1.63 13.52
C ARG A 345 26.62 -1.47 12.58
N SER A 346 27.36 -0.37 12.69
CA SER A 346 28.63 -0.22 11.99
C SER A 346 29.55 -1.36 12.44
N VAL A 347 29.61 -2.42 11.65
CA VAL A 347 30.67 -3.42 11.79
C VAL A 347 31.84 -2.82 11.04
N ASP A 348 32.85 -2.42 11.81
CA ASP A 348 34.16 -2.01 11.35
C ASP A 348 34.85 -3.22 10.72
N GLU A 349 34.46 -3.58 9.50
CA GLU A 349 35.19 -4.53 8.67
C GLU A 349 35.82 -3.78 7.50
N THR A 350 37.14 -3.84 7.45
CA THR A 350 38.01 -3.24 6.43
C THR A 350 37.61 -3.74 5.05
N ARG A 351 36.82 -2.94 4.32
CA ARG A 351 36.46 -3.17 2.92
C ARG A 351 37.71 -2.98 2.04
N HIS A 352 38.28 -4.06 1.52
CA HIS A 352 39.21 -3.97 0.41
C HIS A 352 38.42 -3.58 -0.85
N HIS A 353 38.67 -2.37 -1.34
CA HIS A 353 38.07 -1.84 -2.56
C HIS A 353 38.51 -2.67 -3.78
N VAL A 354 37.56 -3.38 -4.40
CA VAL A 354 37.69 -3.79 -5.80
C VAL A 354 36.80 -2.85 -6.62
N ALA A 355 37.43 -1.98 -7.41
CA ALA A 355 36.74 -1.08 -8.32
C ALA A 355 36.24 -1.88 -9.52
N VAL A 356 34.92 -2.05 -9.65
CA VAL A 356 34.29 -2.58 -10.86
C VAL A 356 33.94 -1.39 -11.76
N ALA A 357 34.49 -1.37 -12.98
CA ALA A 357 34.27 -0.31 -13.94
C ALA A 357 32.90 -0.44 -14.61
N ALA A 358 32.33 0.69 -15.05
CA ALA A 358 30.99 0.79 -15.64
C ALA A 358 30.79 0.02 -16.96
N ALA A 359 31.81 -0.69 -17.47
CA ALA A 359 31.74 -1.55 -18.63
C ALA A 359 31.30 -3.00 -18.31
N ASP A 360 31.27 -3.39 -17.03
CA ASP A 360 30.80 -4.71 -16.56
C ASP A 360 29.29 -4.71 -16.19
N LEU A 361 28.59 -3.60 -16.41
CA LEU A 361 27.14 -3.47 -16.24
C LEU A 361 26.41 -4.10 -17.43
N ASP A 362 26.48 -5.43 -17.52
CA ASP A 362 25.57 -6.22 -18.34
C ASP A 362 24.14 -6.12 -17.80
N LEU A 363 23.15 -6.21 -18.70
CA LEU A 363 21.70 -5.96 -18.52
C LEU A 363 20.98 -6.96 -17.58
N ARG A 364 21.65 -7.41 -16.52
CA ARG A 364 21.21 -8.41 -15.53
C ARG A 364 21.34 -7.98 -14.06
N ALA A 365 21.85 -6.78 -13.77
CA ALA A 365 21.80 -6.18 -12.44
C ALA A 365 20.53 -5.31 -12.29
N GLY A 366 19.67 -5.40 -11.29
CA GLY A 366 19.52 -6.28 -10.14
C GLY A 366 18.26 -5.76 -9.44
N ALA A 367 17.14 -6.49 -9.48
CA ALA A 367 15.89 -6.09 -8.79
C ALA A 367 15.98 -6.24 -7.25
N GLU A 368 17.18 -6.13 -6.69
CA GLU A 368 17.49 -6.18 -5.26
C GLU A 368 17.01 -4.91 -4.54
N ASP A 369 16.87 -3.81 -5.29
CA ASP A 369 16.55 -2.47 -4.77
C ASP A 369 15.04 -2.15 -4.78
N GLN A 370 14.22 -2.93 -5.48
CA GLN A 370 12.82 -2.52 -5.76
C GLN A 370 11.84 -2.87 -4.63
N GLU A 371 12.04 -3.95 -3.88
CA GLU A 371 11.30 -4.22 -2.63
C GLU A 371 11.72 -3.28 -1.49
N ALA A 372 12.98 -2.85 -1.54
CA ALA A 372 13.51 -1.78 -0.70
C ALA A 372 12.79 -0.46 -0.98
N LEU A 373 12.73 -0.03 -2.25
CA LEU A 373 12.09 1.22 -2.68
C LEU A 373 10.57 1.25 -2.40
N ALA A 374 9.86 0.14 -2.63
CA ALA A 374 8.42 0.09 -2.47
C ALA A 374 7.95 0.08 -1.00
N ILE A 375 8.88 -0.16 -0.06
CA ILE A 375 8.60 -0.29 1.38
C ILE A 375 9.58 0.60 2.20
N GLY A 376 10.33 1.52 1.57
CA GLY A 376 11.14 2.55 2.24
C GLY A 376 12.48 2.10 2.87
N MET A 377 13.26 1.20 2.26
CA MET A 377 14.67 1.06 2.62
C MET A 377 15.51 2.08 1.83
N GLY A 378 16.38 2.80 2.53
CA GLY A 378 17.32 3.74 1.91
C GLY A 378 18.40 3.03 1.09
N LEU A 379 18.76 3.65 -0.03
CA LEU A 379 19.73 3.16 -1.03
C LEU A 379 21.18 2.91 -0.54
N HIS A 380 21.48 3.23 0.72
CA HIS A 380 22.82 3.08 1.31
C HIS A 380 23.06 1.71 1.95
N LEU A 381 22.07 0.80 1.87
CA LEU A 381 22.09 -0.54 2.47
C LEU A 381 22.15 -1.66 1.42
N LEU A 382 22.41 -1.31 0.16
CA LEU A 382 22.47 -2.28 -0.95
C LEU A 382 23.70 -3.19 -0.87
N ASP A 383 24.79 -2.68 -0.30
CA ASP A 383 26.06 -3.39 -0.18
C ASP A 383 26.07 -4.49 0.92
N GLU A 384 25.01 -4.60 1.73
CA GLU A 384 24.94 -5.54 2.87
C GLU A 384 23.99 -6.72 2.62
N VAL A 385 23.57 -6.94 1.37
CA VAL A 385 22.87 -8.16 0.97
C VAL A 385 23.89 -9.28 0.87
N GLU A 386 23.98 -10.08 1.94
CA GLU A 386 24.74 -11.32 1.97
C GLU A 386 24.32 -12.23 0.80
N ILE A 387 25.23 -12.38 -0.17
CA ILE A 387 25.13 -13.37 -1.24
C ILE A 387 25.57 -14.71 -0.61
N ASP A 388 24.61 -15.50 -0.17
CA ASP A 388 24.84 -16.93 0.15
C ASP A 388 25.02 -17.68 -1.17
N ASP A 389 26.19 -17.54 -1.79
CA ASP A 389 26.60 -18.36 -2.91
C ASP A 389 27.12 -19.69 -2.36
N GLY A 390 26.22 -20.63 -2.09
CA GLY A 390 26.53 -21.99 -1.63
C GLY A 390 27.36 -22.84 -2.61
N GLY A 391 28.03 -22.21 -3.59
CA GLY A 391 28.83 -22.81 -4.65
C GLY A 391 30.29 -22.36 -4.74
N ALA A 392 30.77 -21.40 -3.94
CA ALA A 392 32.18 -21.01 -3.89
C ALA A 392 32.66 -21.13 -2.43
N VAL A 393 33.53 -22.02 -2.01
CA VAL A 393 34.88 -22.29 -2.50
C VAL A 393 35.30 -23.70 -2.05
N HIS A 394 35.55 -24.63 -2.97
CA HIS A 394 36.46 -25.76 -2.71
C HIS A 394 37.79 -25.39 -3.37
N PRO A 395 38.86 -25.06 -2.62
CA PRO A 395 40.16 -24.87 -3.21
C PRO A 395 40.69 -26.21 -3.75
N LEU A 396 40.99 -26.18 -5.05
CA LEU A 396 41.55 -27.24 -5.88
C LEU A 396 42.76 -27.91 -5.21
N LYS A 397 42.76 -29.25 -5.19
CA LYS A 397 43.97 -30.07 -5.00
C LYS A 397 44.89 -29.89 -6.22
N PRO A 398 46.21 -29.68 -6.06
CA PRO A 398 47.15 -29.90 -7.14
C PRO A 398 47.44 -31.41 -7.28
N ALA A 399 47.21 -31.95 -8.48
CA ALA A 399 47.79 -33.22 -8.91
C ALA A 399 49.29 -33.01 -9.16
N GLY A 400 50.12 -33.95 -8.69
CA GLY A 400 51.57 -33.88 -8.83
C GLY A 400 52.06 -34.12 -10.25
N ILE A 401 53.23 -33.56 -10.54
CA ILE A 401 54.44 -34.23 -11.08
C ILE A 401 55.62 -33.66 -10.29
#